data_AF-A0AA37L3F0-F1
#
_entry.id   AF-A0AA37L3F0-F1
#
_cell.length_a   1.000
_cell.length_b   1.000
_cell.length_c   1.000
_cell.angle_alpha   90.00
_cell.angle_beta   90.00
_cell.angle_gamma   90.00
#
_symmetry.space_group_name_H-M   'P 1'
#
loop_
_entity.id
_entity.type
_entity.pdbx_description
1 polymer ?
#
loop_
_entity_poly.entity_id
_entity_poly.type
_entity_poly.pdbx_seq_one_letter_code
_entity_poly.pdbx_strand_id
1 'polypeptide(L)'
;MEADVPPLDKIHRLKKDYKFILYCDEAHSLLSLGKTGQGCLEYWNDKHPHSPLPWNLIDIRTGTLSKAVGGIGGVIAGKGVFEETIRKYISNLDEKENVSLPSSTMVQTLWLLGQPSRIDRNLQRLAEISHFCREELGRFGIFVYGDIGTPVLPVYAGRPSVAARLSYALRRGGLLATPVCTPAVPFWESRVRINLSADFTDDDVNRLVETVIRASTSVGLCKTAGIVKTFSKADVCSFASEADPNEASRTFDRIQNLIRMDAARCANSHQQQLFKKTCGPPVVQAGHVARAQYGIGAGGARWICGTFPPHLEVESLVARATGMEAGLTYADASIGLASTIAALSRPLLGHSTHYMLFERGVSQFVRDGLMMAPKKDAPVLLGYIDLFQLVHHVRKLAQSHERLCLTVYVRVGEDLQHSFLSSTLEGIATLMSPESVMTILLHCTSQSLNLRELISVPSRENIHVLMSGSFNRIFGLPSGFLTGPESLIRELRYTSRAYMFTTSQPPFVMDMLRAALQ
;
A
#
# COMPACT_ATOMS: atom_id res chain seq x y z
N MET A 1 6.18 -13.53 6.65
CA MET A 1 5.40 -14.29 5.64
C MET A 1 4.88 -15.61 6.17
N GLU A 2 5.63 -16.24 7.07
CA GLU A 2 5.37 -17.58 7.61
C GLU A 2 4.46 -17.57 8.85
N ALA A 3 4.11 -16.39 9.35
CA ALA A 3 3.32 -16.20 10.57
C ALA A 3 4.03 -16.67 11.85
N ASP A 4 5.35 -16.82 11.82
CA ASP A 4 6.16 -17.04 13.02
C ASP A 4 6.43 -15.72 13.74
N VAL A 5 6.45 -15.78 15.07
CA VAL A 5 7.01 -14.72 15.90
C VAL A 5 8.53 -14.86 15.87
N PRO A 6 9.29 -13.78 15.62
CA PRO A 6 10.74 -13.87 15.60
C PRO A 6 11.31 -14.43 16.91
N PRO A 7 12.49 -15.08 16.90
CA PRO A 7 13.13 -15.57 18.12
C PRO A 7 13.67 -14.40 18.95
N LEU A 8 12.77 -13.73 19.68
CA LEU A 8 13.04 -12.45 20.34
C LEU A 8 14.09 -12.59 21.45
N ASP A 9 14.22 -13.76 22.07
CA ASP A 9 15.26 -14.04 23.07
C ASP A 9 16.67 -13.99 22.46
N LYS A 10 16.85 -14.59 21.27
CA LYS A 10 18.12 -14.58 20.54
C LYS A 10 18.44 -13.18 20.04
N ILE A 11 17.43 -12.47 19.51
CA ILE A 11 17.58 -11.08 19.07
C ILE A 11 17.96 -10.19 20.26
N HIS A 12 17.35 -10.39 21.43
CA HIS A 12 17.70 -9.66 22.65
C HIS A 12 19.15 -9.90 23.09
N ARG A 13 19.63 -11.14 23.05
CA ARG A 13 21.06 -11.45 23.33
C ARG A 13 21.97 -10.71 22.35
N LEU A 14 21.71 -10.81 21.05
CA LEU A 14 22.50 -10.10 20.04
C LEU A 14 22.45 -8.58 20.25
N LYS A 15 21.29 -8.02 20.59
CA LYS A 15 21.16 -6.59 20.86
C LYS A 15 22.01 -6.17 22.06
N LYS A 16 22.07 -7.00 23.11
CA LYS A 16 22.94 -6.74 24.27
C LYS A 16 24.41 -6.72 23.89
N ASP A 17 24.84 -7.61 23.00
CA ASP A 17 26.25 -7.76 22.64
C ASP A 17 26.68 -6.70 21.61
N TYR A 18 25.86 -6.44 20.59
CA TYR A 18 26.21 -5.61 19.43
C TYR A 18 25.59 -4.20 19.43
N LYS A 19 24.70 -3.88 20.37
CA LYS A 19 24.10 -2.54 20.57
C LYS A 19 23.40 -1.93 19.34
N PHE A 20 22.80 -2.76 18.48
CA PHE A 20 22.07 -2.27 17.30
C PHE A 20 20.66 -1.74 17.63
N ILE A 21 20.14 -0.93 16.70
CA ILE A 21 18.76 -0.45 16.72
C ILE A 21 17.83 -1.55 16.22
N LEU A 22 16.83 -1.90 17.01
CA LEU A 22 15.81 -2.88 16.66
C LEU A 22 14.54 -2.16 16.18
N TYR A 23 14.31 -2.26 14.88
CA TYR A 23 13.08 -1.84 14.21
C TYR A 23 12.18 -3.05 13.97
N CYS A 24 10.90 -2.96 14.32
CA CYS A 24 9.92 -4.03 14.17
C CYS A 24 8.68 -3.54 13.41
N ASP A 25 8.33 -4.22 12.32
CA ASP A 25 7.08 -3.97 11.59
C ASP A 25 5.99 -4.94 12.06
N GLU A 26 5.02 -4.42 12.80
CA GLU A 26 3.92 -5.15 13.46
C GLU A 26 2.67 -5.25 12.56
N ALA A 27 2.86 -5.33 11.24
CA ALA A 27 1.76 -5.24 10.27
C ALA A 27 0.65 -6.29 10.46
N HIS A 28 0.98 -7.50 10.94
CA HIS A 28 0.04 -8.61 11.15
C HIS A 28 -0.19 -8.94 12.64
N SER A 29 0.41 -8.18 13.54
CA SER A 29 0.47 -8.47 14.97
C SER A 29 -0.14 -7.36 15.82
N LEU A 30 -0.03 -6.10 15.38
CA LEU A 30 -0.73 -4.98 16.01
C LEU A 30 -2.25 -5.22 15.99
N LEU A 31 -2.88 -5.20 17.17
CA LEU A 31 -4.30 -5.49 17.38
C LEU A 31 -4.72 -6.86 16.83
N SER A 32 -3.81 -7.83 16.84
CA SER A 32 -4.09 -9.21 16.40
C SER A 32 -3.33 -10.27 17.19
N LEU A 33 -2.25 -9.90 17.89
CA LEU A 33 -1.46 -10.78 18.74
C LEU A 33 -1.24 -10.18 20.13
N GLY A 34 -1.16 -11.08 21.12
CA GLY A 34 -1.02 -10.74 22.53
C GLY A 34 -2.38 -10.54 23.20
N LYS A 35 -2.41 -10.61 24.53
CA LYS A 35 -3.66 -10.45 25.30
C LYS A 35 -4.35 -9.11 25.07
N THR A 36 -3.57 -8.02 24.93
CA THR A 36 -4.10 -6.66 24.72
C THR A 36 -3.85 -6.13 23.30
N GLY A 37 -3.31 -6.97 22.41
CA GLY A 37 -3.10 -6.60 21.01
C GLY A 37 -1.84 -5.75 20.78
N GLN A 38 -0.88 -5.72 21.71
CA GLN A 38 0.34 -4.92 21.60
C GLN A 38 1.37 -5.49 20.62
N GLY A 39 1.11 -6.67 20.05
CA GLY A 39 1.91 -7.25 18.98
C GLY A 39 2.80 -8.40 19.43
N CYS A 40 3.86 -8.64 18.66
CA CYS A 40 4.62 -9.88 18.76
C CYS A 40 5.40 -10.01 20.08
N LEU A 41 5.84 -8.89 20.68
CA LEU A 41 6.54 -8.91 21.97
C LEU A 41 5.62 -9.31 23.13
N GLU A 42 4.38 -8.81 23.14
CA GLU A 42 3.39 -9.21 24.15
C GLU A 42 3.08 -10.69 24.02
N TYR A 43 2.78 -11.14 22.80
CA TYR A 43 2.52 -12.55 22.52
C TYR A 43 3.69 -13.45 22.95
N TRP A 44 4.94 -13.05 22.68
CA TRP A 44 6.12 -13.79 23.14
C TRP A 44 6.15 -13.91 24.66
N ASN A 45 5.94 -12.81 25.38
CA ASN A 45 5.95 -12.79 26.84
C ASN A 45 4.80 -13.61 27.44
N ASP A 46 3.62 -13.58 26.80
CA ASP A 46 2.47 -14.41 27.18
C ASP A 46 2.77 -15.90 27.05
N LYS A 47 3.54 -16.31 26.03
CA LYS A 47 3.98 -17.70 25.83
C LYS A 47 5.16 -18.10 26.72
N HIS A 48 5.92 -17.14 27.24
CA HIS A 48 7.11 -17.38 28.05
C HIS A 48 7.05 -16.63 29.40
N PRO A 49 6.05 -16.91 30.26
CA PRO A 49 5.83 -16.15 31.49
C PRO A 49 6.97 -16.28 32.51
N HIS A 50 7.75 -17.36 32.45
CA HIS A 50 8.91 -17.58 33.32
C HIS A 50 10.19 -16.90 32.83
N SER A 51 10.21 -16.38 31.60
CA SER A 51 11.37 -15.70 31.02
C SER A 51 10.93 -14.54 30.10
N PRO A 52 10.21 -13.53 30.64
CA PRO A 52 9.75 -12.42 29.83
C PRO A 52 10.92 -11.56 29.36
N LEU A 53 10.76 -11.01 28.17
CA LEU A 53 11.67 -10.04 27.58
C LEU A 53 11.25 -8.62 27.97
N PRO A 54 12.22 -7.69 28.07
CA PRO A 54 11.92 -6.33 28.49
C PRO A 54 11.07 -5.60 27.44
N TRP A 55 10.03 -4.90 27.89
CA TRP A 55 9.09 -4.17 27.02
C TRP A 55 9.76 -3.10 26.13
N ASN A 56 10.93 -2.61 26.55
CA ASN A 56 11.74 -1.63 25.81
C ASN A 56 12.78 -2.26 24.85
N LEU A 57 12.68 -3.57 24.57
CA LEU A 57 13.56 -4.29 23.64
C LEU A 57 13.56 -3.67 22.24
N ILE A 58 12.37 -3.37 21.72
CA ILE A 58 12.15 -2.79 20.40
C ILE A 58 12.30 -1.26 20.49
N ASP A 59 13.11 -0.67 19.63
CA ASP A 59 13.38 0.78 19.65
C ASP A 59 12.37 1.57 18.81
N ILE A 60 11.97 0.99 17.68
CA ILE A 60 11.00 1.55 16.73
C ILE A 60 10.02 0.45 16.34
N ARG A 61 8.73 0.75 16.41
CA ARG A 61 7.63 -0.10 15.94
C ARG A 61 6.86 0.63 14.86
N THR A 62 6.53 -0.07 13.80
CA THR A 62 5.53 0.37 12.84
C THR A 62 4.37 -0.60 12.83
N GLY A 63 3.20 -0.15 12.41
CA GLY A 63 2.07 -1.03 12.16
C GLY A 63 1.16 -0.43 11.11
N THR A 64 0.66 -1.23 10.19
CA THR A 64 -0.34 -0.78 9.23
C THR A 64 -1.74 -0.80 9.84
N LEU A 65 -2.57 0.18 9.50
CA LEU A 65 -3.99 0.18 9.85
C LEU A 65 -4.83 -0.64 8.85
N SER A 66 -4.22 -1.20 7.79
CA SER A 66 -4.94 -1.95 6.76
C SER A 66 -5.36 -3.36 7.14
N LYS A 67 -4.88 -3.88 8.28
CA LYS A 67 -5.24 -5.22 8.78
C LYS A 67 -6.33 -5.13 9.83
N ALA A 68 -5.98 -4.90 11.09
CA ALA A 68 -6.93 -4.90 12.19
C ALA A 68 -8.00 -3.81 12.11
N VAL A 69 -7.66 -2.63 11.57
CA VAL A 69 -8.62 -1.50 11.43
C VAL A 69 -9.31 -1.50 10.06
N GLY A 70 -8.67 -2.05 9.03
CA GLY A 70 -9.18 -2.03 7.65
C GLY A 70 -9.07 -0.68 6.93
N GLY A 71 -8.25 0.25 7.44
CA GLY A 71 -8.04 1.58 6.85
C GLY A 71 -6.71 1.73 6.10
N ILE A 72 -6.55 2.81 5.31
CA ILE A 72 -5.28 3.12 4.65
C ILE A 72 -4.38 3.93 5.56
N GLY A 73 -3.15 3.47 5.73
CA GLY A 73 -2.11 4.15 6.48
C GLY A 73 -1.47 3.24 7.53
N GLY A 74 -0.83 3.88 8.50
CA GLY A 74 -0.10 3.19 9.55
C GLY A 74 0.26 4.10 10.70
N VAL A 75 0.88 3.50 11.70
CA VAL A 75 1.41 4.16 12.89
C VAL A 75 2.90 3.86 12.99
N ILE A 76 3.64 4.82 13.54
CA ILE A 76 5.03 4.64 13.96
C ILE A 76 5.13 5.09 15.41
N ALA A 77 5.75 4.27 16.25
CA ALA A 77 6.03 4.57 17.64
C ALA A 77 7.49 4.20 17.93
N GLY A 78 8.20 5.02 18.67
CA GLY A 78 9.60 4.76 18.96
C GLY A 78 10.08 5.47 20.22
N LYS A 79 11.30 5.15 20.62
CA LYS A 79 11.97 5.83 21.74
C LYS A 79 12.17 7.31 21.43
N GLY A 80 12.07 8.16 22.47
CA GLY A 80 12.21 9.62 22.33
C GLY A 80 13.53 10.08 21.69
N VAL A 81 14.57 9.25 21.72
CA VAL A 81 15.86 9.52 21.04
C VAL A 81 15.72 9.76 19.53
N PHE A 82 14.65 9.27 18.90
CA PHE A 82 14.40 9.46 17.47
C PHE A 82 13.54 10.69 17.17
N GLU A 83 12.95 11.33 18.19
CA GLU A 83 11.95 12.40 18.01
C GLU A 83 12.51 13.57 17.20
N GLU A 84 13.67 14.09 17.58
CA GLU A 84 14.29 15.24 16.91
C GLU A 84 14.56 14.95 15.42
N THR A 85 15.09 13.76 15.14
CA THR A 85 15.39 13.34 13.76
C THR A 85 14.12 13.20 12.93
N ILE A 86 13.07 12.59 13.49
CA ILE A 86 11.77 12.43 12.82
C ILE A 86 11.12 13.80 12.59
N ARG A 87 11.14 14.71 13.58
CA ARG A 87 10.61 16.07 13.43
C ARG A 87 11.34 16.84 12.34
N LYS A 88 12.67 16.76 12.30
CA LYS A 88 13.49 17.38 11.26
C LYS A 88 13.20 16.78 9.87
N TYR A 89 12.95 15.47 9.80
CA TYR A 89 12.53 14.83 8.56
C TYR A 89 11.17 15.36 8.10
N ILE A 90 10.17 15.39 8.99
CA ILE A 90 8.82 15.89 8.70
C ILE A 90 8.85 17.37 8.28
N SER A 91 9.65 18.21 8.95
CA SER A 91 9.76 19.64 8.60
C SER A 91 10.42 19.89 7.25
N ASN A 92 11.19 18.92 6.74
CA ASN A 92 11.83 18.98 5.43
C ASN A 92 10.95 18.42 4.30
N LEU A 93 9.83 17.77 4.63
CA LEU A 93 8.81 17.46 3.65
C LEU A 93 8.14 18.77 3.25
N ASP A 94 7.92 18.97 1.95
CA ASP A 94 7.14 20.13 1.49
C ASP A 94 5.76 20.08 2.18
N GLU A 95 5.36 21.15 2.87
CA GLU A 95 4.10 21.19 3.63
C GLU A 95 2.89 20.87 2.74
N LYS A 96 2.98 21.18 1.44
CA LYS A 96 1.95 20.89 0.43
C LYS A 96 1.93 19.42 -0.03
N GLU A 97 2.88 18.62 0.43
CA GLU A 97 3.17 17.24 0.04
C GLU A 97 2.91 16.24 1.19
N ASN A 98 2.59 16.74 2.39
CA ASN A 98 2.33 15.93 3.57
C ASN A 98 0.90 15.36 3.54
N VAL A 99 0.77 14.06 3.29
CA VAL A 99 -0.54 13.38 3.26
C VAL A 99 -0.85 12.82 4.64
N SER A 100 -1.81 13.44 5.32
CA SER A 100 -2.35 12.95 6.58
C SER A 100 -3.14 11.65 6.38
N LEU A 101 -3.34 10.90 7.46
CA LEU A 101 -4.22 9.74 7.46
C LEU A 101 -5.63 10.15 6.97
N PRO A 102 -6.30 9.36 6.12
CA PRO A 102 -7.67 9.66 5.71
C PRO A 102 -8.61 9.72 6.92
N SER A 103 -9.51 10.70 6.95
CA SER A 103 -10.47 10.87 8.06
C SER A 103 -11.33 9.63 8.31
N SER A 104 -11.65 8.87 7.25
CA SER A 104 -12.32 7.57 7.40
C SER A 104 -11.51 6.57 8.23
N THR A 105 -10.19 6.50 8.01
CA THR A 105 -9.29 5.62 8.76
C THR A 105 -9.10 6.11 10.20
N MET A 106 -9.00 7.43 10.40
CA MET A 106 -8.94 8.01 11.75
C MET A 106 -10.20 7.68 12.56
N VAL A 107 -11.39 7.87 11.99
CA VAL A 107 -12.67 7.55 12.64
C VAL A 107 -12.80 6.04 12.92
N GLN A 108 -12.44 5.17 11.99
CA GLN A 108 -12.41 3.71 12.21
C GLN A 108 -11.46 3.32 13.36
N THR A 109 -10.28 3.94 13.39
CA THR A 109 -9.27 3.68 14.44
C THR A 109 -9.79 4.13 15.80
N LEU A 110 -10.33 5.35 15.89
CA LEU A 110 -10.91 5.88 17.14
C LEU A 110 -12.12 5.05 17.60
N TRP A 111 -12.94 4.58 16.66
CA TRP A 111 -14.08 3.71 16.95
C TRP A 111 -13.61 2.40 17.60
N LEU A 112 -12.58 1.77 17.03
CA LEU A 112 -12.00 0.54 17.56
C LEU A 112 -11.36 0.77 18.93
N LEU A 113 -10.48 1.77 19.06
CA LEU A 113 -9.73 2.05 20.29
C LEU A 113 -10.63 2.56 21.44
N GLY A 114 -11.78 3.15 21.13
CA GLY A 114 -12.78 3.53 22.13
C GLY A 114 -13.55 2.34 22.72
N GLN A 115 -13.39 1.14 22.16
CA GLN A 115 -14.05 -0.08 22.62
C GLN A 115 -13.06 -1.19 23.05
N PRO A 116 -12.28 -1.01 24.13
CA PRO A 116 -11.43 -2.05 24.69
C PRO A 116 -12.09 -3.42 24.87
N SER A 117 -13.34 -3.46 25.38
CA SER A 117 -14.04 -4.72 25.62
C SER A 117 -14.29 -5.51 24.31
N ARG A 118 -14.53 -4.77 23.21
CA ARG A 118 -14.62 -5.36 21.87
C ARG A 118 -13.28 -5.89 21.38
N ILE A 119 -12.19 -5.15 21.60
CA ILE A 119 -10.84 -5.57 21.21
C ILE A 119 -10.49 -6.88 21.91
N ASP A 120 -10.66 -6.97 23.22
CA ASP A 120 -10.33 -8.15 24.02
C ASP A 120 -11.10 -9.38 23.54
N ARG A 121 -12.42 -9.26 23.34
CA ARG A 121 -13.26 -10.32 22.78
C ARG A 121 -12.78 -10.76 21.39
N ASN A 122 -12.44 -9.81 20.53
CA ASN A 122 -11.99 -10.11 19.17
C ASN A 122 -10.62 -10.81 19.17
N LEU A 123 -9.68 -10.40 20.02
CA LEU A 123 -8.37 -11.04 20.18
C LEU A 123 -8.51 -12.47 20.67
N GLN A 124 -9.34 -12.69 21.71
CA GLN A 124 -9.61 -14.03 22.22
C GLN A 124 -10.23 -14.92 21.15
N ARG A 125 -11.28 -14.42 20.47
CA ARG A 125 -11.95 -15.14 19.38
C ARG A 125 -10.99 -15.50 18.26
N LEU A 126 -10.14 -14.56 17.83
CA LEU A 126 -9.15 -14.78 16.78
C LEU A 126 -8.12 -15.83 17.19
N ALA A 127 -7.64 -15.81 18.43
CA ALA A 127 -6.70 -16.78 18.95
C ALA A 127 -7.28 -18.21 18.95
N GLU A 128 -8.56 -18.35 19.32
CA GLU A 128 -9.27 -19.64 19.34
C GLU A 128 -9.49 -20.21 17.95
N ILE A 129 -9.97 -19.39 17.01
CA ILE A 129 -10.11 -19.80 15.60
C ILE A 129 -8.75 -20.23 15.06
N SER A 130 -7.71 -19.43 15.31
CA SER A 130 -6.35 -19.70 14.84
C SER A 130 -5.80 -21.01 15.40
N HIS A 131 -6.05 -21.29 16.68
CA HIS A 131 -5.64 -22.53 17.32
C HIS A 131 -6.35 -23.74 16.69
N PHE A 132 -7.69 -23.68 16.62
CA PHE A 132 -8.51 -24.76 16.07
C PHE A 132 -8.14 -25.08 14.63
N CYS A 133 -8.09 -24.07 13.75
CA CYS A 133 -7.77 -24.29 12.35
C CYS A 133 -6.39 -24.96 12.18
N ARG A 134 -5.39 -24.57 12.97
CA ARG A 134 -4.05 -25.18 12.91
C ARG A 134 -4.06 -26.63 13.39
N GLU A 135 -4.70 -26.91 14.52
CA GLU A 135 -4.80 -28.26 15.07
C GLU A 135 -5.54 -29.19 14.09
N GLU A 136 -6.71 -28.77 13.62
CA GLU A 136 -7.52 -29.60 12.74
C GLU A 136 -6.87 -29.83 11.39
N LEU A 137 -6.29 -28.80 10.75
CA LEU A 137 -5.53 -29.01 9.51
C LEU A 137 -4.34 -29.96 9.72
N GLY A 138 -3.64 -29.82 10.85
CA GLY A 138 -2.54 -30.71 11.23
C GLY A 138 -2.97 -32.17 11.37
N ARG A 139 -4.17 -32.45 11.91
CA ARG A 139 -4.71 -33.83 12.03
C ARG A 139 -4.93 -34.52 10.69
N PHE A 140 -5.16 -33.76 9.62
CA PHE A 140 -5.25 -34.29 8.26
C PHE A 140 -3.89 -34.33 7.53
N GLY A 141 -2.79 -34.06 8.23
CA GLY A 141 -1.44 -34.06 7.65
C GLY A 141 -1.12 -32.83 6.80
N ILE A 142 -1.94 -31.77 6.89
CA ILE A 142 -1.69 -30.51 6.19
C ILE A 142 -0.72 -29.69 7.02
N PHE A 143 0.46 -29.42 6.46
CA PHE A 143 1.46 -28.60 7.13
C PHE A 143 1.15 -27.10 6.98
N VAL A 144 1.03 -26.42 8.11
CA VAL A 144 0.76 -24.97 8.19
C VAL A 144 1.91 -24.30 8.93
N TYR A 145 2.61 -23.36 8.28
CA TYR A 145 3.69 -22.59 8.89
C TYR A 145 3.19 -21.66 10.00
N GLY A 146 4.07 -21.18 10.87
CA GLY A 146 3.72 -20.16 11.87
C GLY A 146 3.45 -20.73 13.25
N ASP A 147 3.58 -19.85 14.24
CA ASP A 147 3.29 -20.19 15.63
C ASP A 147 1.79 -20.43 15.87
N ILE A 148 1.49 -21.27 16.86
CA ILE A 148 0.13 -21.61 17.25
C ILE A 148 -0.61 -20.38 17.79
N GLY A 149 -1.73 -20.03 17.18
CA GLY A 149 -2.55 -18.88 17.59
C GLY A 149 -2.27 -17.61 16.79
N THR A 150 -1.36 -17.65 15.82
CA THR A 150 -1.19 -16.55 14.87
C THR A 150 -2.30 -16.55 13.80
N PRO A 151 -2.82 -15.37 13.40
CA PRO A 151 -4.05 -15.25 12.60
C PRO A 151 -3.85 -15.49 11.10
N VAL A 152 -2.63 -15.81 10.68
CA VAL A 152 -2.31 -16.11 9.29
C VAL A 152 -1.98 -17.58 9.21
N LEU A 153 -2.60 -18.31 8.28
CA LEU A 153 -2.37 -19.73 8.01
C LEU A 153 -1.69 -19.90 6.64
N PRO A 154 -0.35 -19.97 6.57
CA PRO A 154 0.34 -20.33 5.33
C PRO A 154 0.36 -21.85 5.17
N VAL A 155 -0.47 -22.37 4.27
CA VAL A 155 -0.52 -23.80 3.95
C VAL A 155 0.61 -24.15 2.98
N TYR A 156 1.47 -25.09 3.36
CA TYR A 156 2.57 -25.53 2.50
C TYR A 156 2.06 -26.23 1.25
N ALA A 157 2.63 -25.86 0.10
CA ALA A 157 2.32 -26.47 -1.19
C ALA A 157 3.57 -26.99 -1.92
N GLY A 158 4.78 -26.70 -1.42
CA GLY A 158 6.03 -27.09 -2.03
C GLY A 158 6.31 -26.36 -3.34
N ARG A 159 5.79 -26.86 -4.46
CA ARG A 159 6.06 -26.31 -5.80
C ARG A 159 5.09 -25.18 -6.18
N PRO A 160 5.52 -24.17 -6.98
CA PRO A 160 4.63 -23.10 -7.43
C PRO A 160 3.38 -23.58 -8.15
N SER A 161 3.50 -24.64 -8.95
CA SER A 161 2.37 -25.24 -9.69
C SER A 161 1.32 -25.85 -8.74
N VAL A 162 1.74 -26.47 -7.64
CA VAL A 162 0.84 -27.01 -6.62
C VAL A 162 0.16 -25.87 -5.87
N ALA A 163 0.91 -24.82 -5.49
CA ALA A 163 0.35 -23.63 -4.84
C ALA A 163 -0.73 -22.96 -5.70
N ALA A 164 -0.49 -22.82 -7.00
CA ALA A 164 -1.46 -22.28 -7.96
C ALA A 164 -2.73 -23.15 -8.04
N ARG A 165 -2.59 -24.48 -8.16
CA ARG A 165 -3.72 -25.41 -8.16
C ARG A 165 -4.51 -25.37 -6.85
N LEU A 166 -3.82 -25.29 -5.72
CA LEU A 166 -4.43 -25.20 -4.39
C LEU A 166 -5.24 -23.90 -4.27
N SER A 167 -4.67 -22.77 -4.65
CA SER A 167 -5.36 -21.47 -4.67
C SER A 167 -6.63 -21.52 -5.56
N TYR A 168 -6.55 -22.15 -6.73
CA TYR A 168 -7.72 -22.31 -7.61
C TYR A 168 -8.78 -23.25 -7.01
N ALA A 169 -8.37 -24.36 -6.40
CA ALA A 169 -9.27 -25.28 -5.73
C ALA A 169 -10.00 -24.63 -4.54
N LEU A 170 -9.28 -23.85 -3.72
CA LEU A 170 -9.86 -23.05 -2.63
C LEU A 170 -10.86 -22.03 -3.17
N ARG A 171 -10.51 -21.32 -4.25
CA ARG A 171 -11.40 -20.33 -4.89
C ARG A 171 -12.71 -20.95 -5.38
N ARG A 172 -12.66 -22.14 -5.98
CA ARG A 172 -13.87 -22.88 -6.38
C ARG A 172 -14.73 -23.31 -5.19
N GLY A 173 -14.13 -23.51 -4.02
CA GLY A 173 -14.83 -23.75 -2.76
C GLY A 173 -15.30 -22.48 -2.05
N GLY A 174 -15.17 -21.30 -2.68
CA GLY A 174 -15.58 -20.01 -2.10
C GLY A 174 -14.54 -19.33 -1.21
N LEU A 175 -13.31 -19.88 -1.10
CA LEU A 175 -12.23 -19.28 -0.33
C LEU A 175 -11.21 -18.57 -1.23
N LEU A 176 -11.11 -17.25 -1.11
CA LEU A 176 -10.06 -16.49 -1.78
C LEU A 176 -8.76 -16.55 -0.97
N ALA A 177 -7.79 -17.33 -1.45
CA ALA A 177 -6.47 -17.44 -0.84
C ALA A 177 -5.36 -17.29 -1.88
N THR A 178 -4.33 -16.51 -1.56
CA THR A 178 -3.30 -16.10 -2.52
C THR A 178 -2.08 -17.02 -2.42
N PRO A 179 -1.57 -17.53 -3.57
CA PRO A 179 -0.32 -18.28 -3.58
C PRO A 179 0.85 -17.32 -3.38
N VAL A 180 1.83 -17.74 -2.59
CA VAL A 180 3.12 -17.08 -2.40
C VAL A 180 4.18 -18.04 -2.93
N CYS A 181 4.86 -17.60 -3.98
CA CYS A 181 5.87 -18.36 -4.70
C CYS A 181 7.17 -17.54 -4.85
N THR A 182 8.20 -18.13 -5.42
CA THR A 182 9.44 -17.44 -5.81
C THR A 182 9.16 -16.19 -6.66
N PRO A 183 9.86 -15.06 -6.42
CA PRO A 183 11.03 -14.89 -5.55
C PRO A 183 10.72 -14.58 -4.08
N ALA A 184 9.45 -14.48 -3.68
CA ALA A 184 9.10 -14.09 -2.30
C ALA A 184 9.43 -15.19 -1.26
N VAL A 185 9.49 -16.44 -1.69
CA VAL A 185 9.88 -17.62 -0.89
C VAL A 185 10.74 -18.56 -1.74
N PRO A 186 11.58 -19.43 -1.13
CA PRO A 186 12.32 -20.45 -1.87
C PRO A 186 11.40 -21.32 -2.76
N PHE A 187 11.93 -21.79 -3.89
CA PHE A 187 11.13 -22.48 -4.93
C PHE A 187 10.36 -23.69 -4.39
N TRP A 188 11.00 -24.50 -3.55
CA TRP A 188 10.42 -25.71 -2.94
C TRP A 188 9.59 -25.44 -1.68
N GLU A 189 9.37 -24.17 -1.37
CA GLU A 189 8.60 -23.73 -0.21
C GLU A 189 7.48 -22.77 -0.63
N SER A 190 6.89 -22.99 -1.79
CA SER A 190 5.68 -22.29 -2.18
C SER A 190 4.53 -22.66 -1.25
N ARG A 191 3.66 -21.69 -0.97
CA ARG A 191 2.58 -21.83 0.03
C ARG A 191 1.36 -21.00 -0.35
N VAL A 192 0.19 -21.30 0.21
CA VAL A 192 -1.02 -20.50 0.03
C VAL A 192 -1.41 -19.87 1.36
N ARG A 193 -1.53 -18.54 1.40
CA ARG A 193 -1.81 -17.80 2.63
C ARG A 193 -3.30 -17.55 2.79
N ILE A 194 -3.82 -17.92 3.96
CA ILE A 194 -5.18 -17.64 4.41
C ILE A 194 -5.07 -16.72 5.63
N ASN A 195 -5.82 -15.62 5.66
CA ASN A 195 -5.87 -14.72 6.82
C ASN A 195 -7.21 -14.93 7.52
N LEU A 196 -7.17 -15.12 8.83
CA LEU A 196 -8.35 -15.31 9.68
C LEU A 196 -8.87 -13.96 10.18
N SER A 197 -10.17 -13.92 10.46
CA SER A 197 -10.84 -12.78 11.10
C SER A 197 -11.57 -13.22 12.36
N ALA A 198 -11.61 -12.36 13.37
CA ALA A 198 -12.45 -12.54 14.55
C ALA A 198 -13.95 -12.52 14.19
N ASP A 199 -14.31 -11.88 13.07
CA ASP A 199 -15.70 -11.77 12.60
C ASP A 199 -16.22 -13.06 11.94
N PHE A 200 -15.38 -14.08 11.75
CA PHE A 200 -15.84 -15.36 11.22
C PHE A 200 -16.78 -16.05 12.21
N THR A 201 -17.97 -16.41 11.71
CA THR A 201 -18.91 -17.26 12.44
C THR A 201 -18.34 -18.67 12.58
N ASP A 202 -18.88 -19.46 13.50
CA ASP A 202 -18.46 -20.87 13.67
C ASP A 202 -18.65 -21.66 12.36
N ASP A 203 -19.74 -21.40 11.64
CA ASP A 203 -19.99 -21.98 10.32
C ASP A 203 -18.98 -21.54 9.27
N ASP A 204 -18.52 -20.28 9.29
CA ASP A 204 -17.43 -19.83 8.41
C ASP A 204 -16.14 -20.59 8.69
N VAL A 205 -15.80 -20.78 9.97
CA VAL A 205 -14.60 -21.52 10.40
C VAL A 205 -14.68 -22.98 9.97
N ASN A 206 -15.82 -23.63 10.19
CA ASN A 206 -16.07 -25.01 9.78
C ASN A 206 -15.96 -25.17 8.25
N ARG A 207 -16.66 -24.32 7.49
CA ARG A 207 -16.57 -24.31 6.02
C ARG A 207 -15.15 -24.03 5.53
N LEU A 208 -14.43 -23.15 6.21
CA LEU A 208 -13.04 -22.83 5.89
C LEU A 208 -12.16 -24.07 5.99
N VAL A 209 -12.19 -24.76 7.14
CA VAL A 209 -11.38 -25.96 7.39
C VAL A 209 -11.74 -27.08 6.41
N GLU A 210 -13.02 -27.36 6.23
CA GLU A 210 -13.49 -28.38 5.27
C GLU A 210 -13.04 -28.10 3.84
N THR A 211 -13.12 -26.84 3.40
CA THR A 211 -12.71 -26.43 2.06
C THR A 211 -11.20 -26.55 1.90
N VAL A 212 -10.42 -26.18 2.90
CA VAL A 212 -8.96 -26.32 2.88
C VAL A 212 -8.56 -27.79 2.81
N ILE A 213 -9.20 -28.67 3.57
CA ILE A 213 -8.93 -30.12 3.53
C ILE A 213 -9.27 -30.68 2.15
N ARG A 214 -10.47 -30.38 1.64
CA ARG A 214 -10.93 -30.84 0.32
C ARG A 214 -10.01 -30.36 -0.80
N ALA A 215 -9.63 -29.08 -0.77
CA ALA A 215 -8.72 -28.51 -1.76
C ALA A 215 -7.32 -29.16 -1.67
N SER A 216 -6.79 -29.33 -0.46
CA SER A 216 -5.49 -29.96 -0.21
C SER A 216 -5.45 -31.42 -0.69
N THR A 217 -6.52 -32.20 -0.45
CA THR A 217 -6.68 -33.54 -1.01
C THR A 217 -6.65 -33.53 -2.53
N SER A 218 -7.39 -32.60 -3.16
CA SER A 218 -7.50 -32.55 -4.63
C SER A 218 -6.16 -32.27 -5.33
N VAL A 219 -5.21 -31.66 -4.63
CA VAL A 219 -3.87 -31.36 -5.15
C VAL A 219 -2.80 -32.32 -4.65
N GLY A 220 -3.17 -33.34 -3.87
CA GLY A 220 -2.29 -34.39 -3.37
C GLY A 220 -1.45 -34.00 -2.15
N LEU A 221 -1.86 -33.00 -1.37
CA LEU A 221 -1.16 -32.57 -0.14
C LEU A 221 -1.57 -33.37 1.11
N CYS A 222 -2.76 -33.98 1.11
CA CYS A 222 -3.21 -34.86 2.19
C CYS A 222 -4.06 -36.02 1.64
N LYS A 223 -4.23 -37.08 2.43
CA LYS A 223 -5.14 -38.20 2.13
C LYS A 223 -6.46 -38.01 2.86
N THR A 224 -7.59 -38.34 2.23
CA THR A 224 -8.90 -38.25 2.86
C THR A 224 -9.09 -39.40 3.86
N ALA A 225 -8.80 -39.15 5.13
CA ALA A 225 -9.15 -40.06 6.22
C ALA A 225 -9.41 -39.27 7.49
N GLY A 226 -10.63 -39.32 8.02
CA GLY A 226 -11.00 -38.71 9.30
C GLY A 226 -12.28 -37.89 9.25
N ILE A 227 -12.91 -37.75 10.41
CA ILE A 227 -14.05 -36.86 10.65
C ILE A 227 -13.49 -35.51 11.09
N VAL A 228 -13.85 -34.45 10.34
CA VAL A 228 -13.50 -33.07 10.70
C VAL A 228 -14.22 -32.75 12.01
N LYS A 229 -13.51 -32.28 13.05
CA LYS A 229 -14.22 -31.79 14.23
C LYS A 229 -14.99 -30.53 13.86
N THR A 230 -16.16 -30.39 14.44
CA THR A 230 -16.93 -29.14 14.33
C THR A 230 -16.39 -28.16 15.36
N PHE A 231 -15.94 -27.00 14.88
CA PHE A 231 -15.78 -25.84 15.73
C PHE A 231 -17.17 -25.43 16.24
N SER A 232 -17.37 -25.54 17.54
CA SER A 232 -18.58 -25.07 18.20
C SER A 232 -18.17 -24.37 19.49
N LYS A 233 -18.37 -23.07 19.52
CA LYS A 233 -18.30 -22.27 20.72
C LYS A 233 -19.70 -21.73 20.97
N ALA A 234 -20.55 -22.61 21.51
CA ALA A 234 -21.98 -22.33 21.73
C ALA A 234 -22.26 -21.06 22.56
N ASP A 235 -21.27 -20.44 23.21
CA ASP A 235 -21.44 -19.17 23.91
C ASP A 235 -20.22 -18.25 23.77
N VAL A 236 -20.37 -17.19 22.97
CA VAL A 236 -19.43 -16.04 22.94
C VAL A 236 -19.55 -15.20 24.23
N CYS A 237 -20.42 -15.57 25.18
CA CYS A 237 -20.72 -14.79 26.39
C CYS A 237 -20.04 -15.25 27.69
N SER A 238 -19.32 -16.38 27.73
CA SER A 238 -18.93 -16.94 29.05
C SER A 238 -17.68 -16.34 29.71
N PHE A 239 -16.91 -15.47 29.04
CA PHE A 239 -15.66 -14.94 29.61
C PHE A 239 -15.35 -13.47 29.24
N ALA A 240 -16.33 -12.69 28.77
CA ALA A 240 -16.12 -11.26 28.65
C ALA A 240 -15.98 -10.66 30.05
N SER A 241 -14.92 -9.86 30.30
CA SER A 241 -15.02 -8.84 31.35
C SER A 241 -16.34 -8.09 31.14
N GLU A 242 -17.08 -7.76 32.21
CA GLU A 242 -18.37 -7.05 32.13
C GLU A 242 -18.33 -5.96 31.05
N ALA A 243 -18.85 -6.30 29.86
CA ALA A 243 -18.73 -5.41 28.71
C ALA A 243 -19.65 -4.24 28.98
N ASP A 244 -19.09 -3.04 29.13
CA ASP A 244 -19.90 -1.85 29.35
C ASP A 244 -20.84 -1.68 28.14
N PRO A 245 -22.17 -1.85 28.33
CA PRO A 245 -23.12 -1.83 27.21
C PRO A 245 -23.17 -0.47 26.52
N ASN A 246 -22.67 0.58 27.18
CA ASN A 246 -22.64 1.95 26.67
C ASN A 246 -21.29 2.34 26.05
N GLU A 247 -20.31 1.43 25.99
CA GLU A 247 -18.96 1.70 25.45
C GLU A 247 -19.02 2.23 24.01
N ALA A 248 -19.82 1.57 23.16
CA ALA A 248 -20.04 1.98 21.77
C ALA A 248 -20.69 3.36 21.66
N SER A 249 -21.75 3.62 22.45
CA SER A 249 -22.47 4.91 22.47
C SER A 249 -21.57 6.06 22.94
N ARG A 250 -20.82 5.87 24.03
CA ARG A 250 -19.86 6.88 24.51
C ARG A 250 -18.76 7.16 23.49
N THR A 251 -18.26 6.11 22.83
CA THR A 251 -17.27 6.25 21.76
C THR A 251 -17.84 7.03 20.58
N PHE A 252 -19.07 6.74 20.18
CA PHE A 252 -19.79 7.49 19.15
C PHE A 252 -19.87 8.97 19.49
N ASP A 253 -20.39 9.30 20.68
CA ASP A 253 -20.56 10.69 21.13
C ASP A 253 -19.22 11.43 21.21
N ARG A 254 -18.17 10.77 21.71
CA ARG A 254 -16.82 11.32 21.73
C ARG A 254 -16.32 11.65 20.33
N ILE A 255 -16.48 10.74 19.37
CA ILE A 255 -16.06 10.96 17.98
C ILE A 255 -16.87 12.10 17.35
N GLN A 256 -18.19 12.14 17.56
CA GLN A 256 -19.03 13.23 17.06
C GLN A 256 -18.61 14.58 17.64
N ASN A 257 -18.26 14.64 18.92
CA ASN A 257 -17.76 15.86 19.54
C ASN A 257 -16.41 16.29 18.94
N LEU A 258 -15.48 15.36 18.70
CA LEU A 258 -14.22 15.67 18.00
C LEU A 258 -14.46 16.24 16.59
N ILE A 259 -15.39 15.64 15.83
CA ILE A 259 -15.75 16.11 14.49
C ILE A 259 -16.33 17.53 14.55
N ARG A 260 -17.23 17.82 15.50
CA ARG A 260 -17.81 19.17 15.67
C ARG A 260 -16.74 20.19 16.08
N MET A 261 -15.83 19.82 16.97
CA MET A 261 -14.72 20.69 17.39
C MET A 261 -13.77 21.01 16.24
N ASP A 262 -13.43 20.02 15.41
CA ASP A 262 -12.60 20.21 14.22
C ASP A 262 -13.29 21.11 13.20
N ALA A 263 -14.57 20.84 12.88
CA ALA A 263 -15.36 21.66 11.97
C ALA A 263 -15.46 23.13 12.42
N ALA A 264 -15.54 23.38 13.72
CA ALA A 264 -15.56 24.74 14.27
C ALA A 264 -14.21 25.46 14.14
N ARG A 265 -13.09 24.75 14.24
CA ARG A 265 -11.74 25.32 14.12
C ARG A 265 -11.31 25.54 12.68
N CYS A 266 -11.72 24.65 11.78
CA CYS A 266 -11.20 24.57 10.42
C CYS A 266 -12.10 25.20 9.36
N ALA A 267 -13.22 25.83 9.74
CA ALA A 267 -14.26 26.35 8.84
C ALA A 267 -13.73 27.17 7.65
N ASN A 268 -12.59 27.85 7.83
CA ASN A 268 -11.92 28.71 6.84
C ASN A 268 -10.57 28.15 6.32
N SER A 269 -10.25 26.89 6.56
CA SER A 269 -9.02 26.28 6.05
C SER A 269 -9.04 26.15 4.52
N HIS A 270 -7.88 26.35 3.88
CA HIS A 270 -7.72 26.23 2.42
C HIS A 270 -8.23 24.88 1.90
N GLN A 271 -7.91 23.79 2.61
CA GLN A 271 -8.31 22.44 2.23
C GLN A 271 -9.83 22.24 2.31
N GLN A 272 -10.51 22.81 3.30
CA GLN A 272 -11.96 22.71 3.41
C GLN A 272 -12.67 23.58 2.37
N GLN A 273 -12.11 24.74 2.01
CA GLN A 273 -12.61 25.56 0.90
C GLN A 273 -12.46 24.84 -0.44
N LEU A 274 -11.29 24.23 -0.69
CA LEU A 274 -11.04 23.40 -1.87
C LEU A 274 -12.06 22.26 -1.94
N PHE A 275 -12.20 21.47 -0.87
CA PHE A 275 -13.16 20.37 -0.82
C PHE A 275 -14.60 20.84 -1.06
N LYS A 276 -15.04 21.95 -0.46
CA LYS A 276 -16.39 22.50 -0.71
C LYS A 276 -16.58 22.92 -2.18
N LYS A 277 -15.53 23.42 -2.83
CA LYS A 277 -15.55 23.84 -4.23
C LYS A 277 -15.57 22.65 -5.20
N THR A 278 -14.86 21.57 -4.88
CA THR A 278 -14.59 20.46 -5.82
C THR A 278 -15.39 19.19 -5.50
N CYS A 279 -15.83 19.00 -4.26
CA CYS A 279 -16.56 17.83 -3.79
C CYS A 279 -17.97 18.21 -3.32
N GLY A 280 -18.84 18.54 -4.28
CA GLY A 280 -20.26 18.85 -4.02
C GLY A 280 -21.09 17.63 -3.58
N PRO A 281 -22.40 17.82 -3.32
CA PRO A 281 -23.31 16.74 -2.91
C PRO A 281 -23.29 15.49 -3.80
N PRO A 282 -23.18 15.57 -5.14
CA PRO A 282 -23.09 14.39 -6.00
C PRO A 282 -21.85 13.52 -5.73
N VAL A 283 -20.70 14.15 -5.47
CA VAL A 283 -19.44 13.46 -5.16
C VAL A 283 -19.57 12.71 -3.83
N VAL A 284 -20.08 13.39 -2.80
CA VAL A 284 -20.31 12.76 -1.48
C VAL A 284 -21.30 11.61 -1.58
N GLN A 285 -22.38 11.78 -2.34
CA GLN A 285 -23.38 10.73 -2.56
C GLN A 285 -22.81 9.52 -3.29
N ALA A 286 -21.95 9.72 -4.31
CA ALA A 286 -21.25 8.62 -4.98
C ALA A 286 -20.42 7.81 -3.98
N GLY A 287 -19.72 8.51 -3.07
CA GLY A 287 -19.03 7.88 -1.95
C GLY A 287 -19.96 7.03 -1.07
N HIS A 288 -21.12 7.55 -0.66
CA HIS A 288 -22.08 6.79 0.16
C HIS A 288 -22.61 5.54 -0.52
N VAL A 289 -22.99 5.64 -1.80
CA VAL A 289 -23.47 4.51 -2.61
C VAL A 289 -22.38 3.43 -2.72
N ALA A 290 -21.16 3.83 -3.05
CA ALA A 290 -20.04 2.90 -3.17
C ALA A 290 -19.68 2.25 -1.83
N ARG A 291 -19.81 2.94 -0.69
CA ARG A 291 -19.61 2.32 0.64
C ARG A 291 -20.65 1.24 0.92
N ALA A 292 -21.91 1.46 0.55
CA ALA A 292 -22.96 0.47 0.74
C ALA A 292 -22.73 -0.78 -0.13
N GLN A 293 -22.17 -0.60 -1.33
CA GLN A 293 -21.92 -1.70 -2.27
C GLN A 293 -20.62 -2.46 -2.00
N TYR A 294 -19.51 -1.75 -1.76
CA TYR A 294 -18.16 -2.33 -1.69
C TYR A 294 -17.56 -2.33 -0.29
N GLY A 295 -18.23 -1.69 0.68
CA GLY A 295 -17.70 -1.49 2.02
C GLY A 295 -16.69 -0.33 2.12
N ILE A 296 -16.08 -0.23 3.30
CA ILE A 296 -15.16 0.86 3.68
C ILE A 296 -13.70 0.38 3.82
N GLY A 297 -13.48 -0.93 3.73
CA GLY A 297 -12.18 -1.55 3.96
C GLY A 297 -11.21 -1.30 2.82
N ALA A 298 -9.95 -1.04 3.15
CA ALA A 298 -8.88 -0.87 2.18
C ALA A 298 -8.44 -2.19 1.52
N GLY A 299 -8.77 -3.33 2.16
CA GLY A 299 -8.46 -4.68 1.69
C GLY A 299 -6.96 -4.99 1.72
N GLY A 300 -6.25 -4.53 0.70
CA GLY A 300 -4.83 -4.82 0.48
C GLY A 300 -4.36 -4.28 -0.85
N ALA A 301 -3.20 -4.71 -1.32
CA ALA A 301 -2.71 -4.30 -2.63
C ALA A 301 -3.62 -4.83 -3.75
N ARG A 302 -3.69 -4.09 -4.86
CA ARG A 302 -4.53 -4.47 -6.01
C ARG A 302 -4.19 -5.84 -6.57
N TRP A 303 -2.93 -6.25 -6.49
CA TRP A 303 -2.48 -7.58 -6.92
C TRP A 303 -3.12 -8.72 -6.12
N ILE A 304 -3.51 -8.46 -4.87
CA ILE A 304 -4.05 -9.46 -3.94
C ILE A 304 -5.58 -9.38 -3.91
N CYS A 305 -6.11 -8.18 -3.65
CA CYS A 305 -7.54 -7.95 -3.45
C CYS A 305 -8.30 -7.70 -4.75
N GLY A 306 -7.58 -7.53 -5.87
CA GLY A 306 -8.15 -7.25 -7.18
C GLY A 306 -8.32 -5.76 -7.45
N THR A 307 -8.79 -5.48 -8.66
CA THR A 307 -9.14 -4.13 -9.13
C THR A 307 -10.65 -4.04 -9.26
N PHE A 308 -11.27 -3.10 -8.55
CA PHE A 308 -12.73 -2.87 -8.63
C PHE A 308 -13.10 -1.94 -9.81
N PRO A 309 -14.34 -2.01 -10.34
CA PRO A 309 -14.77 -1.14 -11.44
C PRO A 309 -14.49 0.38 -11.24
N PRO A 310 -14.72 0.98 -10.04
CA PRO A 310 -14.41 2.39 -9.81
C PRO A 310 -12.94 2.76 -10.08
N HIS A 311 -12.01 1.83 -9.88
CA HIS A 311 -10.61 2.05 -10.17
C HIS A 311 -10.35 2.22 -11.68
N LEU A 312 -10.93 1.34 -12.49
CA LEU A 312 -10.75 1.34 -13.94
C LEU A 312 -11.41 2.57 -14.56
N GLU A 313 -12.57 2.96 -14.03
CA GLU A 313 -13.30 4.15 -14.50
C GLU A 313 -12.53 5.44 -14.22
N VAL A 314 -11.97 5.61 -13.02
CA VAL A 314 -11.10 6.76 -12.70
C VAL A 314 -9.85 6.78 -13.56
N GLU A 315 -9.18 5.63 -13.74
CA GLU A 315 -8.00 5.51 -14.61
C GLU A 315 -8.31 5.92 -16.05
N SER A 316 -9.47 5.52 -16.56
CA SER A 316 -9.94 5.89 -17.89
C SER A 316 -10.33 7.38 -18.00
N LEU A 317 -10.99 7.93 -16.99
CA LEU A 317 -11.39 9.34 -16.93
C LEU A 317 -10.17 10.26 -16.87
N VAL A 318 -9.18 9.95 -16.02
CA VAL A 318 -7.98 10.78 -15.90
C VAL A 318 -7.11 10.68 -17.15
N ALA A 319 -7.01 9.50 -17.78
CA ALA A 319 -6.35 9.36 -19.08
C ALA A 319 -6.99 10.27 -20.14
N ARG A 320 -8.32 10.23 -20.28
CA ARG A 320 -9.06 11.12 -21.19
C ARG A 320 -8.88 12.59 -20.85
N ALA A 321 -8.97 12.95 -19.57
CA ALA A 321 -8.83 14.33 -19.14
C ALA A 321 -7.45 14.89 -19.48
N THR A 322 -6.42 14.04 -19.41
CA THR A 322 -5.01 14.37 -19.70
C THR A 322 -4.60 14.20 -21.15
N GLY A 323 -5.52 13.78 -22.03
CA GLY A 323 -5.20 13.49 -23.43
C GLY A 323 -4.26 12.29 -23.65
N MET A 324 -4.11 11.42 -22.65
CA MET A 324 -3.21 10.27 -22.68
C MET A 324 -3.96 8.96 -22.97
N GLU A 325 -3.25 7.96 -23.48
CA GLU A 325 -3.82 6.65 -23.85
C GLU A 325 -4.32 5.86 -22.63
N ALA A 326 -3.56 5.89 -21.53
CA ALA A 326 -3.88 5.11 -20.34
C ALA A 326 -3.54 5.84 -19.04
N GLY A 327 -4.15 5.35 -17.96
CA GLY A 327 -3.97 5.86 -16.61
C GLY A 327 -3.74 4.76 -15.58
N LEU A 328 -3.11 5.16 -14.48
CA LEU A 328 -2.84 4.36 -13.30
C LEU A 328 -3.10 5.20 -12.07
N THR A 329 -3.77 4.65 -11.05
CA THR A 329 -3.93 5.35 -9.77
C THR A 329 -3.18 4.66 -8.64
N TYR A 330 -2.68 5.47 -7.72
CA TYR A 330 -1.97 5.08 -6.50
C TYR A 330 -2.76 5.56 -5.28
N ALA A 331 -2.63 4.87 -4.14
CA ALA A 331 -3.26 5.33 -2.89
C ALA A 331 -2.71 6.68 -2.42
N ASP A 332 -1.46 6.98 -2.77
CA ASP A 332 -0.77 8.21 -2.45
C ASP A 332 0.08 8.67 -3.65
N ALA A 333 0.05 9.97 -3.94
CA ALA A 333 0.73 10.56 -5.09
C ALA A 333 2.26 10.56 -4.93
N SER A 334 2.74 10.80 -3.72
CA SER A 334 4.16 10.88 -3.39
C SER A 334 4.83 9.51 -3.47
N ILE A 335 4.19 8.49 -2.88
CA ILE A 335 4.61 7.10 -3.00
C ILE A 335 4.52 6.62 -4.46
N GLY A 336 3.47 7.01 -5.18
CA GLY A 336 3.30 6.72 -6.61
C GLY A 336 4.44 7.30 -7.46
N LEU A 337 4.83 8.56 -7.23
CA LEU A 337 5.92 9.23 -7.92
C LEU A 337 7.27 8.56 -7.62
N ALA A 338 7.59 8.34 -6.35
CA ALA A 338 8.83 7.68 -5.93
C ALA A 338 8.96 6.28 -6.58
N SER A 339 7.88 5.50 -6.55
CA SER A 339 7.83 4.17 -7.16
C SER A 339 7.95 4.20 -8.68
N THR A 340 7.39 5.23 -9.34
CA THR A 340 7.51 5.42 -10.79
C THR A 340 8.96 5.75 -11.18
N ILE A 341 9.62 6.65 -10.45
CA ILE A 341 11.05 6.98 -10.66
C ILE A 341 11.93 5.74 -10.49
N ALA A 342 11.71 4.96 -9.43
CA ALA A 342 12.43 3.71 -9.21
C ALA A 342 12.21 2.71 -10.35
N ALA A 343 11.01 2.71 -10.94
CA ALA A 343 10.68 1.84 -12.05
C ALA A 343 11.33 2.25 -13.36
N LEU A 344 11.33 3.55 -13.66
CA LEU A 344 11.99 4.12 -14.83
C LEU A 344 13.52 4.02 -14.76
N SER A 345 14.08 3.86 -13.56
CA SER A 345 15.52 3.68 -13.34
C SER A 345 16.04 2.27 -13.69
N ARG A 346 15.18 1.39 -14.21
CA ARG A 346 15.60 0.04 -14.61
C ARG A 346 16.27 0.07 -15.99
N PRO A 347 17.26 -0.80 -16.24
CA PRO A 347 17.90 -0.88 -17.54
C PRO A 347 16.90 -1.34 -18.62
N LEU A 348 16.93 -0.68 -19.77
CA LEU A 348 16.17 -1.08 -20.96
C LEU A 348 17.01 -2.02 -21.82
N LEU A 349 16.39 -3.12 -22.28
CA LEU A 349 17.05 -4.06 -23.20
C LEU A 349 17.47 -3.34 -24.47
N GLY A 350 18.71 -3.57 -24.91
CA GLY A 350 19.28 -2.93 -26.10
C GLY A 350 19.98 -1.59 -25.85
N HIS A 351 19.90 -1.04 -24.63
CA HIS A 351 20.59 0.20 -24.25
C HIS A 351 21.63 -0.08 -23.17
N SER A 352 22.90 0.29 -23.42
CA SER A 352 24.00 0.12 -22.47
C SER A 352 24.14 1.29 -21.48
N THR A 353 23.60 2.46 -21.84
CA THR A 353 23.82 3.70 -21.09
C THR A 353 22.50 4.43 -20.89
N HIS A 354 22.11 4.60 -19.63
CA HIS A 354 20.92 5.33 -19.22
C HIS A 354 21.30 6.57 -18.42
N TYR A 355 20.77 7.72 -18.83
CA TYR A 355 20.91 8.97 -18.09
C TYR A 355 19.55 9.42 -17.55
N MET A 356 19.53 9.89 -16.31
CA MET A 356 18.33 10.46 -15.70
C MET A 356 18.59 11.88 -15.20
N LEU A 357 17.84 12.84 -15.76
CA LEU A 357 18.01 14.26 -15.53
C LEU A 357 16.94 14.77 -14.56
N PHE A 358 17.35 15.58 -13.58
CA PHE A 358 16.44 16.14 -12.56
C PHE A 358 16.80 17.58 -12.23
N GLU A 359 15.78 18.36 -11.87
CA GLU A 359 15.97 19.69 -11.28
C GLU A 359 16.77 19.58 -9.95
N ARG A 360 17.74 20.46 -9.72
CA ARG A 360 18.42 20.52 -8.41
C ARG A 360 17.43 21.00 -7.35
N GLY A 361 17.47 20.39 -6.17
CA GLY A 361 16.53 20.71 -5.10
C GLY A 361 15.19 19.98 -5.19
N VAL A 362 15.13 18.84 -5.90
CA VAL A 362 13.92 17.98 -5.92
C VAL A 362 13.43 17.62 -4.51
N SER A 363 12.11 17.39 -4.43
CA SER A 363 11.43 16.97 -3.21
C SER A 363 11.93 15.63 -2.69
N GLN A 364 11.66 15.35 -1.41
CA GLN A 364 12.16 14.16 -0.74
C GLN A 364 11.69 12.88 -1.45
N PHE A 365 10.47 12.84 -1.98
CA PHE A 365 9.94 11.64 -2.65
C PHE A 365 10.65 11.30 -3.96
N VAL A 366 11.13 12.30 -4.69
CA VAL A 366 11.98 12.06 -5.87
C VAL A 366 13.29 11.41 -5.44
N ARG A 367 13.89 11.89 -4.34
CA ARG A 367 15.10 11.29 -3.77
C ARG A 367 14.85 9.87 -3.29
N ASP A 368 13.71 9.61 -2.67
CA ASP A 368 13.32 8.27 -2.23
C ASP A 368 13.17 7.33 -3.43
N GLY A 369 12.56 7.79 -4.52
CA GLY A 369 12.48 7.05 -5.78
C GLY A 369 13.84 6.69 -6.35
N LEU A 370 14.77 7.64 -6.34
CA LEU A 370 16.16 7.43 -6.76
C LEU A 370 16.91 6.46 -5.84
N MET A 371 16.69 6.52 -4.53
CA MET A 371 17.28 5.58 -3.57
C MET A 371 16.73 4.16 -3.72
N MET A 372 15.48 4.01 -4.17
CA MET A 372 14.86 2.71 -4.45
C MET A 372 15.33 2.07 -5.76
N ALA A 373 15.98 2.83 -6.65
CA ALA A 373 16.50 2.32 -7.92
C ALA A 373 17.53 1.18 -7.69
N PRO A 374 17.57 0.17 -8.57
CA PRO A 374 18.57 -0.88 -8.48
C PRO A 374 19.98 -0.29 -8.59
N LYS A 375 20.92 -0.74 -7.74
CA LYS A 375 22.32 -0.27 -7.78
C LYS A 375 23.09 -0.75 -9.03
N LYS A 376 22.74 -1.93 -9.51
CA LYS A 376 23.33 -2.53 -10.72
C LYS A 376 22.61 -1.95 -11.94
N ASP A 377 23.38 -1.45 -12.91
CA ASP A 377 22.88 -0.84 -14.15
C ASP A 377 21.97 0.38 -13.89
N ALA A 378 22.23 1.11 -12.80
CA ALA A 378 21.51 2.33 -12.44
C ALA A 378 21.78 3.46 -13.44
N PRO A 379 20.82 4.37 -13.66
CA PRO A 379 21.06 5.55 -14.48
C PRO A 379 22.16 6.44 -13.92
N VAL A 380 22.90 7.07 -14.82
CA VAL A 380 23.76 8.21 -14.48
C VAL A 380 22.88 9.42 -14.20
N LEU A 381 22.92 9.90 -12.95
CA LEU A 381 22.10 11.02 -12.50
C LEU A 381 22.76 12.35 -12.84
N LEU A 382 22.02 13.24 -13.52
CA LEU A 382 22.47 14.58 -13.89
C LEU A 382 21.50 15.66 -13.40
N GLY A 383 21.97 16.51 -12.48
CA GLY A 383 21.17 17.62 -11.97
C GLY A 383 21.23 18.85 -12.87
N TYR A 384 20.11 19.51 -13.14
CA TYR A 384 20.02 20.80 -13.83
C TYR A 384 19.35 21.88 -12.97
N ILE A 385 19.65 23.16 -13.18
CA ILE A 385 19.09 24.29 -12.41
C ILE A 385 17.93 24.98 -13.13
N ASP A 386 17.88 24.91 -14.45
CA ASP A 386 16.84 25.50 -15.30
C ASP A 386 16.68 24.73 -16.61
N LEU A 387 15.67 25.10 -17.41
CA LEU A 387 15.39 24.45 -18.69
C LEU A 387 16.49 24.68 -19.74
N PHE A 388 17.27 25.77 -19.67
CA PHE A 388 18.38 26.01 -20.59
C PHE A 388 19.54 25.04 -20.34
N GLN A 389 19.88 24.80 -19.07
CA GLN A 389 20.89 23.82 -18.69
C GLN A 389 20.42 22.40 -19.02
N LEU A 390 19.12 22.10 -18.87
CA LEU A 390 18.54 20.85 -19.33
C LEU A 390 18.79 20.64 -20.84
N VAL A 391 18.44 21.61 -21.68
CA VAL A 391 18.69 21.56 -23.14
C VAL A 391 20.18 21.35 -23.44
N HIS A 392 21.07 22.06 -22.73
CA HIS A 392 22.51 21.92 -22.89
C HIS A 392 23.00 20.50 -22.57
N HIS A 393 22.55 19.92 -21.45
CA HIS A 393 22.90 18.55 -21.08
C HIS A 393 22.41 17.55 -22.13
N VAL A 394 21.15 17.64 -22.57
CA VAL A 394 20.63 16.70 -23.56
C VAL A 394 21.36 16.82 -24.89
N ARG A 395 21.66 18.04 -25.34
CA ARG A 395 22.47 18.25 -26.56
C ARG A 395 23.83 17.58 -26.47
N LYS A 396 24.53 17.72 -25.35
CA LYS A 396 25.85 17.09 -25.13
C LYS A 396 25.76 15.56 -25.11
N LEU A 397 24.72 15.00 -24.49
CA LEU A 397 24.50 13.55 -24.47
C LEU A 397 24.17 13.00 -25.86
N ALA A 398 23.26 13.66 -26.59
CA ALA A 398 22.87 13.27 -27.94
C ALA A 398 24.05 13.33 -28.94
N GLN A 399 25.01 14.25 -28.74
CA GLN A 399 26.22 14.32 -29.56
C GLN A 399 27.25 13.23 -29.24
N SER A 400 27.21 12.67 -28.04
CA SER A 400 28.20 11.70 -27.56
C SER A 400 27.74 10.25 -27.66
N HIS A 401 26.45 10.01 -27.89
CA HIS A 401 25.86 8.68 -27.88
C HIS A 401 24.91 8.51 -29.09
N GLU A 402 25.14 7.45 -29.85
CA GLU A 402 24.27 7.08 -30.97
C GLU A 402 22.95 6.45 -30.48
N ARG A 403 23.02 5.67 -29.39
CA ARG A 403 21.91 4.99 -28.71
C ARG A 403 21.77 5.42 -27.26
N LEU A 404 21.02 6.49 -27.02
CA LEU A 404 20.81 7.05 -25.70
C LEU A 404 19.51 6.54 -25.09
N CYS A 405 19.55 6.04 -23.86
CA CYS A 405 18.35 5.93 -23.02
C CYS A 405 18.33 7.15 -22.09
N LEU A 406 17.29 7.97 -22.18
CA LEU A 406 17.18 9.22 -21.46
C LEU A 406 15.87 9.27 -20.67
N THR A 407 15.94 9.63 -19.40
CA THR A 407 14.76 9.97 -18.62
C THR A 407 14.88 11.39 -18.09
N VAL A 408 13.90 12.23 -18.37
CA VAL A 408 13.89 13.64 -17.97
C VAL A 408 12.73 13.85 -17.00
N TYR A 409 13.03 14.14 -15.75
CA TYR A 409 12.04 14.58 -14.78
C TYR A 409 11.88 16.09 -14.86
N VAL A 410 10.65 16.58 -15.01
CA VAL A 410 10.34 18.01 -15.00
C VAL A 410 9.19 18.28 -14.04
N ARG A 411 9.40 19.22 -13.12
CA ARG A 411 8.34 19.71 -12.24
C ARG A 411 7.54 20.80 -12.97
N VAL A 412 6.22 20.67 -12.95
CA VAL A 412 5.28 21.62 -13.56
C VAL A 412 4.49 22.31 -12.44
N GLY A 413 4.95 23.51 -12.08
CA GLY A 413 4.30 24.39 -11.11
C GLY A 413 3.40 25.44 -11.77
N GLU A 414 2.75 26.27 -10.94
CA GLU A 414 1.86 27.36 -11.39
C GLU A 414 2.63 28.48 -12.12
N ASP A 415 3.89 28.72 -11.75
CA ASP A 415 4.72 29.79 -12.33
C ASP A 415 5.33 29.44 -13.70
N LEU A 416 5.20 28.19 -14.15
CA LEU A 416 5.84 27.72 -15.38
C LEU A 416 4.93 27.98 -16.58
N GLN A 417 5.38 28.84 -17.51
CA GLN A 417 4.65 29.07 -18.76
C GLN A 417 4.61 27.80 -19.62
N HIS A 418 3.40 27.25 -19.83
CA HIS A 418 3.19 26.00 -20.58
C HIS A 418 3.74 26.05 -22.01
N SER A 419 3.64 27.19 -22.69
CA SER A 419 4.17 27.38 -24.06
C SER A 419 5.70 27.28 -24.11
N PHE A 420 6.38 27.85 -23.11
CA PHE A 420 7.84 27.77 -23.01
C PHE A 420 8.29 26.35 -22.70
N LEU A 421 7.58 25.65 -21.82
CA LEU A 421 7.85 24.23 -21.54
C LEU A 421 7.66 23.38 -22.82
N SER A 422 6.53 23.52 -23.52
CA SER A 422 6.25 22.73 -24.73
C SER A 422 7.32 22.91 -25.80
N SER A 423 7.65 24.17 -26.13
CA SER A 423 8.69 24.49 -27.11
C SER A 423 10.08 23.98 -26.70
N THR A 424 10.39 24.00 -25.40
CA THR A 424 11.65 23.43 -24.90
C THR A 424 11.68 21.91 -25.05
N LEU A 425 10.61 21.21 -24.68
CA LEU A 425 10.53 19.75 -24.80
C LEU A 425 10.52 19.30 -26.26
N GLU A 426 9.84 20.02 -27.15
CA GLU A 426 9.91 19.84 -28.61
C GLU A 426 11.34 20.01 -29.12
N GLY A 427 12.03 21.08 -28.70
CA GLY A 427 13.42 21.32 -29.03
C GLY A 427 14.32 20.16 -28.61
N ILE A 428 14.18 19.66 -27.39
CA ILE A 428 14.95 18.51 -26.89
C ILE A 428 14.61 17.24 -27.66
N ALA A 429 13.33 16.99 -27.95
CA ALA A 429 12.87 15.85 -28.73
C ALA A 429 13.51 15.80 -30.13
N THR A 430 13.74 16.95 -30.78
CA THR A 430 14.41 17.00 -32.08
C THR A 430 15.90 16.64 -32.05
N LEU A 431 16.55 16.70 -30.89
CA LEU A 431 17.96 16.33 -30.73
C LEU A 431 18.18 14.82 -30.66
N MET A 432 17.13 14.04 -30.40
CA MET A 432 17.22 12.60 -30.17
C MET A 432 17.31 11.83 -31.50
N SER A 433 18.25 10.90 -31.60
CA SER A 433 18.33 9.97 -32.74
C SER A 433 17.15 8.98 -32.73
N PRO A 434 16.78 8.39 -33.89
CA PRO A 434 15.72 7.37 -33.95
C PRO A 434 16.01 6.12 -33.11
N GLU A 435 17.28 5.77 -32.91
CA GLU A 435 17.69 4.62 -32.08
C GLU A 435 17.75 4.94 -30.58
N SER A 436 17.58 6.21 -30.20
CA SER A 436 17.55 6.62 -28.81
C SER A 436 16.12 6.64 -28.28
N VAL A 437 15.95 6.33 -26.99
CA VAL A 437 14.65 6.37 -26.31
C VAL A 437 14.67 7.47 -25.25
N MET A 438 13.61 8.27 -25.20
CA MET A 438 13.44 9.30 -24.18
C MET A 438 12.10 9.14 -23.46
N THR A 439 12.13 9.15 -22.12
CA THR A 439 10.92 9.26 -21.28
C THR A 439 10.93 10.58 -20.53
N ILE A 440 9.91 11.41 -20.73
CA ILE A 440 9.72 12.67 -20.02
C ILE A 440 8.68 12.44 -18.93
N LEU A 441 9.09 12.53 -17.67
CA LEU A 441 8.20 12.43 -16.51
C LEU A 441 7.85 13.84 -16.01
N LEU A 442 6.64 14.28 -16.33
CA LEU A 442 6.07 15.54 -15.87
C LEU A 442 5.41 15.33 -14.52
N HIS A 443 5.93 15.98 -13.48
CA HIS A 443 5.33 15.99 -12.15
C HIS A 443 4.51 17.28 -11.98
N CYS A 444 3.20 17.15 -12.06
CA CYS A 444 2.28 18.28 -11.97
C CYS A 444 1.94 18.58 -10.52
N THR A 445 2.39 19.75 -10.06
CA THR A 445 2.20 20.21 -8.68
C THR A 445 1.09 21.27 -8.53
N SER A 446 0.55 21.76 -9.65
CA SER A 446 -0.50 22.80 -9.71
C SER A 446 -1.86 22.30 -9.19
N GLN A 447 -2.66 23.20 -8.61
CA GLN A 447 -4.05 22.95 -8.19
C GLN A 447 -5.04 23.11 -9.35
N SER A 448 -4.68 23.88 -10.38
CA SER A 448 -5.50 24.17 -11.54
C SER A 448 -4.90 23.51 -12.78
N LEU A 449 -4.89 22.17 -12.82
CA LEU A 449 -4.60 21.51 -14.09
C LEU A 449 -5.81 21.66 -15.01
N ASN A 450 -5.71 22.55 -15.99
CA ASN A 450 -6.41 22.31 -17.25
C ASN A 450 -5.68 21.16 -17.95
N LEU A 451 -6.11 19.94 -17.64
CA LEU A 451 -5.48 18.69 -18.12
C LEU A 451 -5.46 18.60 -19.67
N ARG A 452 -6.21 19.48 -20.37
CA ARG A 452 -6.25 19.59 -21.84
C ARG A 452 -5.24 20.58 -22.44
N GLU A 453 -4.71 21.52 -21.65
CA GLU A 453 -3.75 22.53 -22.15
C GLU A 453 -2.28 22.08 -21.99
N LEU A 454 -2.05 21.04 -21.20
CA LEU A 454 -0.77 20.39 -21.09
C LEU A 454 -0.58 19.45 -22.28
N ILE A 455 0.47 19.73 -23.06
CA ILE A 455 1.26 18.73 -23.81
C ILE A 455 0.74 18.49 -25.24
N SER A 456 1.05 19.44 -26.14
CA SER A 456 1.39 19.10 -27.53
C SER A 456 2.86 18.65 -27.60
N VAL A 457 3.29 17.73 -26.74
CA VAL A 457 4.64 17.15 -26.89
C VAL A 457 4.55 16.11 -28.00
N PRO A 458 5.46 16.13 -28.99
CA PRO A 458 5.41 15.20 -30.11
C PRO A 458 5.55 13.76 -29.60
N SER A 459 4.45 13.00 -29.68
CA SER A 459 4.49 11.55 -29.52
C SER A 459 5.17 10.95 -30.75
N ARG A 460 6.46 10.66 -30.60
CA ARG A 460 7.21 9.82 -31.55
C ARG A 460 7.30 8.42 -30.97
N GLU A 461 7.51 7.41 -31.81
CA GLU A 461 7.64 6.01 -31.35
C GLU A 461 8.68 5.85 -30.24
N ASN A 462 9.74 6.65 -30.24
CA ASN A 462 10.85 6.60 -29.30
C ASN A 462 10.82 7.68 -28.19
N ILE A 463 9.77 8.50 -28.12
CA ILE A 463 9.63 9.56 -27.10
C ILE A 463 8.31 9.38 -26.36
N HIS A 464 8.41 9.09 -25.07
CA HIS A 464 7.27 8.84 -24.19
C HIS A 464 7.10 9.98 -23.20
N VAL A 465 5.85 10.37 -22.94
CA VAL A 465 5.51 11.36 -21.92
C VAL A 465 4.66 10.70 -20.85
N LEU A 466 5.11 10.78 -19.61
CA LEU A 466 4.36 10.38 -18.43
C LEU A 466 3.97 11.63 -17.65
N MET A 467 2.74 11.67 -17.17
CA MET A 467 2.28 12.75 -16.31
C MET A 467 1.80 12.21 -14.97
N SER A 468 2.46 12.65 -13.89
CA SER A 468 2.15 12.29 -12.51
C SER A 468 1.48 13.45 -11.80
N GLY A 469 0.44 13.19 -11.01
CA GLY A 469 -0.26 14.23 -10.26
C GLY A 469 -0.99 13.71 -9.02
N SER A 470 -1.53 14.66 -8.25
CA SER A 470 -2.22 14.38 -6.98
C SER A 470 -3.68 14.82 -7.05
N PHE A 471 -4.60 13.88 -6.80
CA PHE A 471 -6.01 14.23 -6.68
C PHE A 471 -6.31 15.02 -5.40
N ASN A 472 -5.45 14.95 -4.39
CA ASN A 472 -5.61 15.74 -3.18
C ASN A 472 -5.45 17.23 -3.49
N ARG A 473 -4.54 17.58 -4.40
CA ARG A 473 -4.34 18.98 -4.83
C ARG A 473 -5.45 19.48 -5.76
N ILE A 474 -5.98 18.61 -6.61
CA ILE A 474 -6.99 18.98 -7.61
C ILE A 474 -8.39 18.99 -7.00
N PHE A 475 -8.74 17.96 -6.21
CA PHE A 475 -10.09 17.74 -5.68
C PHE A 475 -10.18 17.67 -4.15
N GLY A 476 -9.06 17.72 -3.42
CA GLY A 476 -9.09 17.49 -1.96
C GLY A 476 -9.39 16.03 -1.57
N LEU A 477 -9.24 15.09 -2.49
CA LEU A 477 -9.48 13.66 -2.27
C LEU A 477 -8.15 12.87 -2.26
N PRO A 478 -7.95 11.94 -1.31
CA PRO A 478 -6.70 11.20 -1.21
C PRO A 478 -6.58 10.20 -2.38
N SER A 479 -5.55 10.38 -3.21
CA SER A 479 -5.07 9.46 -4.25
C SER A 479 -4.04 10.18 -5.13
N GLY A 480 -3.24 9.42 -5.87
CA GLY A 480 -2.37 9.91 -6.94
C GLY A 480 -2.70 9.28 -8.28
N PHE A 481 -2.32 9.93 -9.37
CA PHE A 481 -2.44 9.36 -10.70
C PHE A 481 -1.14 9.47 -11.49
N LEU A 482 -1.02 8.59 -12.48
CA LEU A 482 -0.02 8.60 -13.52
C LEU A 482 -0.70 8.28 -14.85
N THR A 483 -0.48 9.09 -15.88
CA THR A 483 -1.01 8.87 -17.23
C THR A 483 0.11 8.90 -18.27
N GLY A 484 -0.11 8.24 -19.41
CA GLY A 484 0.84 8.18 -20.51
C GLY A 484 0.51 7.09 -21.53
N PRO A 485 1.48 6.65 -22.35
CA PRO A 485 1.31 5.59 -23.33
C PRO A 485 0.83 4.28 -22.71
N GLU A 486 -0.08 3.57 -23.37
CA GLU A 486 -0.69 2.35 -22.86
C GLU A 486 0.35 1.28 -22.54
N SER A 487 1.34 1.10 -23.42
CA SER A 487 2.44 0.14 -23.25
C SER A 487 3.23 0.39 -21.97
N LEU A 488 3.60 1.65 -21.72
CA LEU A 488 4.39 2.03 -20.55
C LEU A 488 3.57 1.97 -19.27
N ILE A 489 2.31 2.41 -19.29
CA ILE A 489 1.40 2.26 -18.14
C ILE A 489 1.20 0.77 -17.81
N ARG A 490 1.06 -0.09 -18.82
CA ARG A 490 0.94 -1.54 -18.63
C ARG A 490 2.20 -2.13 -18.01
N GLU A 491 3.38 -1.72 -18.46
CA GLU A 491 4.64 -2.14 -17.83
C GLU A 491 4.73 -1.70 -16.37
N LEU A 492 4.39 -0.43 -16.09
CA LEU A 492 4.45 0.14 -14.74
C LEU A 492 3.53 -0.57 -13.74
N ARG A 493 2.45 -1.23 -14.18
CA ARG A 493 1.64 -2.10 -13.31
C ARG A 493 2.42 -3.28 -12.73
N TYR A 494 3.46 -3.75 -13.42
CA TYR A 494 4.30 -4.88 -12.98
C TYR A 494 5.67 -4.44 -12.44
N THR A 495 6.06 -3.20 -12.66
CA THR A 495 7.39 -2.71 -12.29
C THR A 495 7.35 -1.68 -11.15
N SER A 496 6.23 -0.96 -10.98
CA SER A 496 6.01 0.00 -9.89
C SER A 496 5.66 -0.73 -8.58
N ARG A 497 6.59 -0.69 -7.61
CA ARG A 497 6.45 -1.36 -6.30
C ARG A 497 5.24 -0.90 -5.51
N ALA A 498 4.94 0.40 -5.54
CA ALA A 498 3.77 0.95 -4.87
C ALA A 498 2.47 0.35 -5.40
N TYR A 499 2.34 0.17 -6.72
CA TYR A 499 1.14 -0.45 -7.29
C TYR A 499 1.00 -1.92 -6.86
N MET A 500 2.12 -2.65 -6.80
CA MET A 500 2.12 -4.08 -6.47
C MET A 500 1.91 -4.38 -4.98
N PHE A 501 2.47 -3.55 -4.09
CA PHE A 501 2.61 -3.89 -2.67
C PHE A 501 1.93 -2.91 -1.72
N THR A 502 1.55 -1.71 -2.17
CA THR A 502 0.81 -0.75 -1.34
C THR A 502 -0.69 -1.04 -1.43
N THR A 503 -1.38 -0.89 -0.30
CA THR A 503 -2.83 -1.02 -0.20
C THR A 503 -3.53 -0.11 -1.20
N SER A 504 -4.49 -0.65 -1.95
CA SER A 504 -5.26 0.10 -2.94
C SER A 504 -6.19 1.10 -2.30
N GLN A 505 -6.45 2.20 -3.00
CA GLN A 505 -7.45 3.18 -2.57
C GLN A 505 -8.84 2.51 -2.44
N PRO A 506 -9.67 2.83 -1.41
CA PRO A 506 -10.93 2.12 -1.23
C PRO A 506 -11.91 2.52 -2.34
N PRO A 507 -12.78 1.60 -2.81
CA PRO A 507 -13.69 1.87 -3.92
C PRO A 507 -14.55 3.12 -3.74
N PHE A 508 -14.95 3.46 -2.51
CA PHE A 508 -15.74 4.66 -2.27
C PHE A 508 -14.99 5.97 -2.55
N VAL A 509 -13.67 6.03 -2.30
CA VAL A 509 -12.90 7.22 -2.66
C VAL A 509 -12.71 7.28 -4.16
N MET A 510 -12.52 6.13 -4.80
CA MET A 510 -12.45 6.06 -6.27
C MET A 510 -13.76 6.51 -6.91
N ASP A 511 -14.91 6.17 -6.36
CA ASP A 511 -16.20 6.61 -6.89
C ASP A 511 -16.47 8.10 -6.64
N MET A 512 -15.97 8.66 -5.53
CA MET A 512 -15.93 10.11 -5.33
C MET A 512 -15.06 10.79 -6.40
N LEU A 513 -13.86 10.24 -6.68
CA LEU A 513 -12.98 10.76 -7.73
C LEU A 513 -13.60 10.66 -9.12
N ARG A 514 -14.29 9.55 -9.41
CA ARG A 514 -15.04 9.36 -10.65
C ARG A 514 -16.08 10.46 -10.82
N ALA A 515 -16.87 10.72 -9.79
CA ALA A 515 -17.89 11.77 -9.81
C ALA A 515 -17.29 13.18 -9.89
N ALA A 516 -16.08 13.41 -9.37
CA ALA A 516 -15.39 14.69 -9.46
C ALA A 516 -14.71 14.92 -10.84
N LEU A 517 -14.38 13.83 -11.55
CA LEU A 517 -13.79 13.86 -12.89
C LEU A 517 -14.83 13.95 -14.03
N GLN A 518 -16.10 13.62 -13.75
CA GLN A 518 -17.24 13.75 -14.66
C GLN A 518 -17.79 15.17 -14.62
#